data_AF-A0A8K0WSM3-F1
#
_entry.id   AF-A0A8K0WSM3-F1
#
_cell.length_a   1.000
_cell.length_b   1.000
_cell.length_c   1.000
_cell.angle_alpha   90.00
_cell.angle_beta   90.00
_cell.angle_gamma   90.00
#
_symmetry.space_group_name_H-M   'P 1'
#
loop_
_entity.id
_entity.type
_entity.pdbx_description
1 polymer ?
#
loop_
_entity_poly.entity_id
_entity_poly.type
_entity_poly.pdbx_seq_one_letter_code
_entity_poly.pdbx_strand_id
1 'polypeptide(L)'
;TIPTFLTLFIFAFLYEGVVVWDALRKKNTIQIIGVCIANLALVVYTAIQVDSIQEAVATLARAGAFINELTRAEMWNDVRPFLVATPCVIGLGTVCMTFVTWKLYQVFAWDILKNIGADYRMKKRFLHYQIYIALLKFDFFFFLGYIVQFVVIVARQDDPEFALTCASIPVTIAILLAAAYFTKRENKAGMICVIVLYLGGLSYFIFKLTRMYQSGYRNSYEAVRRSLTAFAVITILLILLTIANAIICMRNFGAGLKAHLVGPGLSEEKPDMNSLSLQDVKQQVPSRMTID
;
A
#
# COMPACT_ATOMS: atom_id res chain seq x y z
N THR A 1 -8.56 -22.47 4.37
CA THR A 1 -7.58 -22.01 3.35
C THR A 1 -8.27 -21.41 2.13
N ILE A 2 -9.22 -22.10 1.49
CA ILE A 2 -9.95 -21.53 0.33
C ILE A 2 -10.71 -20.22 0.66
N PRO A 3 -11.55 -20.14 1.72
CA PRO A 3 -12.26 -18.90 2.04
C PRO A 3 -11.33 -17.76 2.48
N THR A 4 -10.17 -18.07 3.05
CA THR A 4 -9.23 -17.04 3.56
C THR A 4 -8.54 -16.29 2.44
N PHE A 5 -8.15 -16.99 1.37
CA PHE A 5 -7.58 -16.34 0.20
C PHE A 5 -8.60 -15.43 -0.50
N LEU A 6 -9.85 -15.89 -0.65
CA LEU A 6 -10.92 -15.10 -1.26
C LEU A 6 -11.20 -13.81 -0.46
N THR A 7 -11.34 -13.91 0.86
CA THR A 7 -11.56 -12.73 1.72
C THR A 7 -10.42 -11.73 1.62
N LEU A 8 -9.17 -12.21 1.56
CA LEU A 8 -8.01 -11.33 1.36
C LEU A 8 -8.03 -10.63 0.00
N PHE A 9 -8.45 -11.31 -1.08
CA PHE A 9 -8.58 -10.67 -2.39
C PHE A 9 -9.65 -9.60 -2.42
N ILE A 10 -10.83 -9.90 -1.86
CA ILE A 10 -11.91 -8.91 -1.77
C ILE A 10 -11.42 -7.69 -0.99
N PHE A 11 -10.78 -7.92 0.16
CA PHE A 11 -10.19 -6.83 0.95
C PHE A 11 -9.12 -6.06 0.15
N ALA A 12 -8.24 -6.74 -0.57
CA ALA A 12 -7.20 -6.15 -1.41
C ALA A 12 -7.78 -5.23 -2.49
N PHE A 13 -8.71 -5.72 -3.30
CA PHE A 13 -9.30 -4.92 -4.37
C PHE A 13 -10.12 -3.73 -3.84
N LEU A 14 -10.86 -3.92 -2.75
CA LEU A 14 -11.59 -2.82 -2.10
C LEU A 14 -10.64 -1.77 -1.56
N TYR A 15 -9.57 -2.20 -0.87
CA TYR A 15 -8.58 -1.29 -0.31
C TYR A 15 -7.83 -0.54 -1.41
N GLU A 16 -7.37 -1.22 -2.45
CA GLU A 16 -6.73 -0.60 -3.62
C GLU A 16 -7.65 0.41 -4.29
N GLY A 17 -8.94 0.09 -4.46
CA GLY A 17 -9.94 1.03 -4.98
C GLY A 17 -10.04 2.31 -4.14
N VAL A 18 -10.06 2.19 -2.81
CA VAL A 18 -10.07 3.34 -1.89
C VAL A 18 -8.77 4.16 -1.99
N VAL A 19 -7.61 3.49 -2.09
CA VAL A 19 -6.33 4.19 -2.22
C VAL A 19 -6.21 4.89 -3.56
N VAL A 20 -6.65 4.26 -4.66
CA VAL A 20 -6.68 4.89 -5.99
C VAL A 20 -7.60 6.10 -5.98
N TRP A 21 -8.80 5.98 -5.41
CA TRP A 21 -9.72 7.11 -5.26
C TRP A 21 -9.10 8.27 -4.49
N ASP A 22 -8.49 8.01 -3.33
CA ASP A 22 -7.82 9.06 -2.54
C ASP A 22 -6.62 9.66 -3.28
N ALA A 23 -5.86 8.84 -4.01
CA ALA A 23 -4.70 9.26 -4.76
C ALA A 23 -5.08 10.16 -5.94
N LEU A 24 -6.14 9.81 -6.67
CA LEU A 24 -6.68 10.62 -7.76
C LEU A 24 -7.25 11.95 -7.26
N ARG A 25 -8.06 11.92 -6.19
CA ARG A 25 -8.65 13.14 -5.60
C ARG A 25 -7.57 14.13 -5.14
N LYS A 26 -6.47 13.62 -4.57
CA LYS A 26 -5.35 14.45 -4.08
C LYS A 26 -4.26 14.69 -5.12
N LYS A 27 -4.45 14.24 -6.37
CA LYS A 27 -3.42 14.23 -7.43
C LYS A 27 -2.06 13.72 -6.93
N ASN A 28 -2.07 12.71 -6.07
CA ASN A 28 -0.89 12.17 -5.41
C ASN A 28 -0.29 11.03 -6.25
N THR A 29 0.63 11.39 -7.15
CA THR A 29 1.29 10.45 -8.06
C THR A 29 2.07 9.34 -7.33
N ILE A 30 2.62 9.62 -6.15
CA ILE A 30 3.39 8.63 -5.38
C ILE A 30 2.48 7.49 -4.92
N GLN A 31 1.27 7.81 -4.46
CA GLN A 31 0.31 6.79 -4.04
C GLN A 31 -0.08 5.90 -5.23
N ILE A 32 -0.27 6.47 -6.42
CA ILE A 32 -0.64 5.72 -7.63
C ILE A 32 0.47 4.74 -8.02
N ILE A 33 1.74 5.18 -8.01
CA ILE A 33 2.89 4.29 -8.23
C ILE A 33 2.91 3.19 -7.16
N GLY A 34 2.64 3.54 -5.91
CA GLY A 34 2.52 2.58 -4.81
C GLY A 34 1.43 1.53 -5.06
N VAL A 35 0.27 1.91 -5.62
CA VAL A 35 -0.78 0.94 -5.95
C VAL A 35 -0.33 0.00 -7.07
N CYS A 36 0.39 0.47 -8.09
CA CYS A 36 0.96 -0.45 -9.09
C CYS A 36 1.91 -1.49 -8.48
N ILE A 37 2.73 -1.08 -7.50
CA ILE A 37 3.63 -1.99 -6.77
C ILE A 37 2.83 -2.96 -5.89
N ALA A 38 1.79 -2.48 -5.20
CA ALA A 38 0.91 -3.32 -4.39
C ALA A 38 0.20 -4.37 -5.25
N ASN A 39 -0.30 -3.98 -6.42
CA ASN A 39 -0.96 -4.89 -7.35
C ASN A 39 0.03 -5.92 -7.94
N LEU A 40 1.30 -5.53 -8.18
CA LEU A 40 2.35 -6.49 -8.52
C LEU A 40 2.59 -7.52 -7.40
N ALA A 41 2.56 -7.09 -6.13
CA ALA A 41 2.65 -8.00 -5.00
C ALA A 41 1.44 -8.96 -4.93
N LEU A 42 0.24 -8.51 -5.30
CA LEU A 42 -0.94 -9.37 -5.43
C LEU A 42 -0.76 -10.41 -6.53
N VAL A 43 -0.17 -10.06 -7.68
CA VAL A 43 0.16 -11.03 -8.74
C VAL A 43 1.09 -12.12 -8.19
N VAL A 44 2.18 -11.74 -7.52
CA VAL A 44 3.10 -12.72 -6.91
C VAL A 44 2.39 -13.59 -5.88
N TYR A 45 1.53 -13.01 -5.06
CA TYR A 45 0.76 -13.76 -4.07
C TYR A 45 -0.20 -14.77 -4.71
N THR A 46 -0.92 -14.38 -5.76
CA THR A 46 -1.86 -15.26 -6.47
C THR A 46 -1.13 -16.42 -7.15
N ALA A 47 0.11 -16.22 -7.60
CA ALA A 47 0.95 -17.30 -8.09
C ALA A 47 1.35 -18.28 -6.96
N ILE A 48 1.79 -17.77 -5.80
CA ILE A 48 2.16 -18.60 -4.62
C ILE A 48 0.95 -19.36 -4.06
N GLN A 49 -0.25 -18.79 -4.19
CA GLN A 49 -1.48 -19.41 -3.74
C GLN A 49 -1.77 -20.75 -4.43
N VAL A 50 -1.43 -20.89 -5.72
CA VAL A 50 -1.66 -22.13 -6.48
C VAL A 50 -0.95 -23.31 -5.81
N ASP A 51 0.32 -23.16 -5.49
CA ASP A 51 1.11 -24.16 -4.78
C ASP A 51 0.56 -24.44 -3.38
N SER A 52 0.16 -23.38 -2.66
CA SER A 52 -0.38 -23.48 -1.30
C SER A 52 -1.69 -24.29 -1.28
N ILE A 53 -2.54 -24.13 -2.30
CA ILE A 53 -3.79 -24.89 -2.44
C ILE A 53 -3.50 -26.33 -2.83
N GLN A 54 -2.53 -26.58 -3.72
CA GLN A 54 -2.10 -27.94 -4.07
C GLN A 54 -1.61 -28.71 -2.85
N GLU A 55 -0.75 -28.11 -2.02
CA GLU A 55 -0.24 -28.70 -0.78
C GLU A 55 -1.37 -28.95 0.23
N ALA A 56 -2.34 -28.04 0.35
CA ALA A 56 -3.52 -28.23 1.20
C ALA A 56 -4.37 -29.42 0.75
N VAL A 57 -4.63 -29.55 -0.56
CA VAL A 57 -5.38 -30.69 -1.13
C VAL A 57 -4.63 -32.01 -0.90
N ALA A 58 -3.32 -32.03 -1.13
CA ALA A 58 -2.48 -33.21 -0.87
C ALA A 58 -2.46 -33.62 0.61
N THR A 59 -2.56 -32.66 1.52
CA THR A 59 -2.62 -32.92 2.97
C THR A 59 -3.97 -33.47 3.39
N LEU A 60 -5.07 -32.89 2.91
CA LEU A 60 -6.43 -33.42 3.14
C LEU A 60 -6.57 -34.85 2.63
N ALA A 61 -5.90 -35.16 1.52
CA ALA A 61 -5.97 -36.48 0.96
C ALA A 61 -5.16 -37.54 1.70
N ARG A 62 -4.01 -37.16 2.28
CA ARG A 62 -3.30 -38.01 3.25
C ARG A 62 -4.11 -38.25 4.53
N ALA A 63 -5.00 -37.32 4.89
CA ALA A 63 -5.90 -37.44 6.03
C ALA A 63 -7.18 -38.26 5.75
N GLY A 64 -7.30 -38.88 4.56
CA GLY A 64 -8.44 -39.73 4.22
C GLY A 64 -9.74 -38.99 3.89
N ALA A 65 -9.69 -37.68 3.63
CA ALA A 65 -10.88 -36.87 3.32
C ALA A 65 -11.50 -37.17 1.93
N PHE A 66 -10.80 -37.91 1.07
CA PHE A 66 -11.30 -38.31 -0.25
C PHE A 66 -11.59 -39.81 -0.26
N ILE A 67 -12.76 -40.18 -0.79
CA ILE A 67 -13.24 -41.57 -0.87
C ILE A 67 -12.33 -42.39 -1.80
N ASN A 68 -11.85 -41.80 -2.91
CA ASN A 68 -10.97 -42.44 -3.88
C ASN A 68 -9.91 -41.47 -4.44
N GLU A 69 -8.78 -42.00 -4.94
CA GLU A 69 -7.74 -41.22 -5.65
C GLU A 69 -8.29 -40.53 -6.92
N LEU A 70 -9.27 -41.13 -7.61
CA LEU A 70 -9.95 -40.52 -8.77
C LEU A 70 -10.64 -39.21 -8.41
N THR A 71 -11.36 -39.17 -7.28
CA THR A 71 -12.09 -37.97 -6.82
C THR A 71 -11.15 -36.79 -6.53
N ARG A 72 -9.91 -37.07 -6.11
CA ARG A 72 -8.87 -36.04 -5.94
C ARG A 72 -8.40 -35.49 -7.28
N ALA A 73 -8.12 -36.38 -8.24
CA ALA A 73 -7.60 -36.00 -9.56
C ALA A 73 -8.63 -35.20 -10.37
N GLU A 74 -9.91 -35.61 -10.32
CA GLU A 74 -11.03 -34.91 -10.93
C GLU A 74 -11.20 -33.51 -10.32
N MET A 75 -11.26 -33.40 -9.00
CA MET A 75 -11.40 -32.11 -8.32
C MET A 75 -10.21 -31.17 -8.61
N TRP A 76 -8.98 -31.69 -8.66
CA TRP A 76 -7.80 -30.87 -9.00
C TRP A 76 -7.84 -30.39 -10.46
N ASN A 77 -8.24 -31.26 -11.39
CA ASN A 77 -8.37 -30.89 -12.80
C ASN A 77 -9.42 -29.80 -13.02
N ASP A 78 -10.50 -29.79 -12.24
CA ASP A 78 -11.53 -28.76 -12.33
C ASP A 78 -11.07 -27.41 -11.73
N VAL A 79 -10.34 -27.42 -10.61
CA VAL A 79 -9.96 -26.18 -9.90
C VAL A 79 -8.68 -25.55 -10.46
N ARG A 80 -7.74 -26.35 -10.97
CA ARG A 80 -6.43 -25.89 -11.49
C ARG A 80 -6.54 -24.78 -12.56
N PRO A 81 -7.44 -24.85 -13.55
CA PRO A 81 -7.59 -23.79 -14.56
C PRO A 81 -7.95 -22.43 -13.92
N PHE A 82 -8.87 -22.42 -12.94
CA PHE A 82 -9.28 -21.18 -12.26
C PHE A 82 -8.14 -20.61 -11.40
N LEU A 83 -7.38 -21.47 -10.72
CA LEU A 83 -6.21 -21.08 -9.93
C LEU A 83 -5.13 -20.40 -10.78
N VAL A 84 -4.89 -20.89 -12.00
CA VAL A 84 -3.90 -20.31 -12.93
C VAL A 84 -4.45 -19.09 -13.66
N ALA A 85 -5.75 -19.04 -13.96
CA ALA A 85 -6.37 -17.88 -14.59
C ALA A 85 -6.28 -16.62 -13.70
N THR A 86 -6.36 -16.79 -12.37
CA THR A 86 -6.33 -15.69 -11.39
C THR A 86 -5.08 -14.80 -11.51
N PRO A 87 -3.83 -15.30 -11.40
CA PRO A 87 -2.63 -14.49 -11.59
C PRO A 87 -2.53 -13.90 -12.99
N CYS A 88 -3.03 -14.57 -14.03
CA CYS A 88 -3.02 -14.05 -15.39
C CYS A 88 -3.93 -12.82 -15.55
N VAL A 89 -5.15 -12.88 -15.01
CA VAL A 89 -6.11 -11.76 -15.07
C VAL A 89 -5.61 -10.57 -14.26
N ILE A 90 -5.12 -10.81 -13.04
CA ILE A 90 -4.57 -9.74 -12.20
C ILE A 90 -3.30 -9.18 -12.85
N GLY A 91 -2.44 -10.03 -13.41
CA GLY A 91 -1.24 -9.62 -14.13
C GLY A 91 -1.54 -8.73 -15.34
N LEU A 92 -2.53 -9.08 -16.15
CA LEU A 92 -3.00 -8.24 -17.26
C LEU A 92 -3.54 -6.90 -16.73
N GLY A 93 -4.34 -6.94 -15.66
CA GLY A 93 -4.81 -5.74 -14.97
C GLY A 93 -3.67 -4.84 -14.50
N THR A 94 -2.61 -5.41 -13.93
CA THR A 94 -1.40 -4.69 -13.50
C THR A 94 -0.67 -4.02 -14.66
N VAL A 95 -0.58 -4.68 -15.83
CA VAL A 95 0.01 -4.09 -17.03
C VAL A 95 -0.83 -2.89 -17.52
N CYS A 96 -2.14 -3.06 -17.63
CA CYS A 96 -3.05 -1.98 -18.00
C CYS A 96 -2.98 -0.81 -17.01
N MET A 97 -2.98 -1.11 -15.70
CA MET A 97 -2.87 -0.11 -14.65
C MET A 97 -1.53 0.64 -14.72
N THR A 98 -0.43 -0.06 -14.96
CA THR A 98 0.90 0.56 -15.12
C THR A 98 0.95 1.49 -16.32
N PHE A 99 0.33 1.10 -17.43
CA PHE A 99 0.21 1.95 -18.62
C PHE A 99 -0.58 3.23 -18.35
N VAL A 100 -1.75 3.12 -17.68
CA VAL A 100 -2.56 4.28 -17.29
C VAL A 100 -1.79 5.17 -16.31
N THR A 101 -1.13 4.59 -15.31
CA THR A 101 -0.29 5.31 -14.35
C THR A 101 0.84 6.08 -15.03
N TRP A 102 1.46 5.51 -16.07
CA TRP A 102 2.50 6.21 -16.84
C TRP A 102 1.96 7.46 -17.54
N LYS A 103 0.79 7.38 -18.17
CA LYS A 103 0.12 8.55 -18.77
C LYS A 103 -0.27 9.58 -17.71
N LEU A 104 -0.78 9.12 -16.59
CA LEU A 104 -1.21 9.98 -15.49
C LEU A 104 -0.03 10.69 -14.82
N TYR A 105 1.11 10.01 -14.69
CA TYR A 105 2.37 10.59 -14.22
C TYR A 105 2.79 11.78 -15.10
N GLN A 106 2.68 11.65 -16.43
CA GLN A 106 3.01 12.76 -17.34
C GLN A 106 2.13 13.98 -17.09
N VAL A 107 0.81 13.79 -16.97
CA VAL A 107 -0.15 14.89 -16.71
C VAL A 107 0.12 15.54 -15.35
N PHE A 108 0.31 14.74 -14.29
CA PHE A 108 0.54 15.27 -12.95
C PHE A 108 1.93 15.93 -12.80
N ALA A 109 2.95 15.47 -13.52
CA ALA A 109 4.24 16.13 -13.53
C ALA A 109 4.16 17.58 -14.05
N TRP A 110 3.32 17.82 -15.07
CA TRP A 110 3.05 19.17 -15.59
C TRP A 110 2.30 20.05 -14.59
N ASP A 111 1.28 19.52 -13.90
CA ASP A 111 0.53 20.25 -12.85
C ASP A 111 1.40 20.60 -11.64
N ILE A 112 2.24 19.65 -11.20
CA ILE A 112 3.18 19.82 -10.08
C ILE A 112 4.25 20.88 -10.43
N LEU A 113 4.64 21.00 -11.70
CA LEU A 113 5.59 22.04 -12.14
C LEU A 113 4.96 23.44 -12.08
N LYS A 114 3.67 23.59 -12.43
CA LYS A 114 2.95 24.87 -12.39
C LYS A 114 2.65 25.35 -10.96
N ASN A 115 2.21 24.46 -10.07
CA ASN A 115 1.67 24.87 -8.77
C ASN A 115 2.70 25.18 -7.68
N ILE A 116 3.92 24.62 -7.75
CA ILE A 116 4.90 24.71 -6.64
C ILE A 116 5.96 25.80 -6.88
N GLY A 117 6.08 26.35 -8.10
CA GLY A 117 7.16 27.27 -8.43
C GLY A 117 8.55 26.62 -8.30
N ALA A 118 9.62 27.41 -8.50
CA ALA A 118 10.99 26.92 -8.64
C ALA A 118 11.71 26.53 -7.32
N ASP A 119 11.05 26.59 -6.15
CA ASP A 119 11.71 26.19 -4.90
C ASP A 119 11.76 24.66 -4.74
N TYR A 120 12.83 24.10 -5.28
CA TYR A 120 13.14 22.68 -5.24
C TYR A 120 13.24 22.12 -3.81
N ARG A 121 13.66 22.92 -2.81
CA ARG A 121 13.89 22.43 -1.44
C ARG A 121 12.58 22.13 -0.72
N MET A 122 11.58 23.00 -0.87
CA MET A 122 10.25 22.77 -0.30
C MET A 122 9.51 21.63 -1.01
N LYS A 123 9.63 21.56 -2.35
CA LYS A 123 9.09 20.44 -3.14
C LYS A 123 9.62 19.09 -2.67
N LYS A 124 10.93 19.00 -2.44
CA LYS A 124 11.57 17.77 -1.96
C LYS A 124 11.07 17.35 -0.56
N ARG A 125 10.86 18.31 0.35
CA ARG A 125 10.32 18.03 1.69
C ARG A 125 8.88 17.51 1.64
N PHE A 126 8.05 18.14 0.81
CA PHE A 126 6.67 17.71 0.60
C PHE A 126 6.60 16.33 -0.05
N LEU A 127 7.49 16.04 -1.00
CA LEU A 127 7.62 14.71 -1.62
C LEU A 127 7.92 13.63 -0.57
N HIS A 128 8.92 13.85 0.30
CA HIS A 128 9.23 12.90 1.38
C HIS A 128 8.06 12.68 2.33
N TYR A 129 7.31 13.74 2.67
CA TYR A 129 6.09 13.62 3.46
C TYR A 129 5.02 12.79 2.75
N GLN A 130 4.79 13.01 1.45
CA GLN A 130 3.82 12.25 0.68
C GLN A 130 4.21 10.77 0.54
N ILE A 131 5.51 10.48 0.33
CA ILE A 131 6.06 9.11 0.33
C ILE A 131 5.78 8.46 1.68
N TYR A 132 6.06 9.17 2.78
CA TYR A 132 5.84 8.65 4.12
C TYR A 132 4.36 8.31 4.36
N ILE A 133 3.43 9.24 4.08
CA ILE A 133 1.99 8.98 4.24
C ILE A 133 1.51 7.85 3.31
N ALA A 134 2.05 7.72 2.11
CA ALA A 134 1.75 6.61 1.22
C ALA A 134 2.20 5.27 1.81
N LEU A 135 3.44 5.20 2.32
CA LEU A 135 3.96 4.01 3.00
C LEU A 135 3.11 3.61 4.19
N LEU A 136 2.64 4.55 5.03
CA LEU A 136 1.75 4.23 6.15
C LEU A 136 0.45 3.54 5.73
N LYS A 137 -0.11 3.89 4.56
CA LYS A 137 -1.30 3.23 4.03
C LYS A 137 -0.99 1.80 3.58
N PHE A 138 0.10 1.61 2.86
CA PHE A 138 0.50 0.27 2.44
C PHE A 138 0.89 -0.61 3.65
N ASP A 139 1.57 -0.04 4.66
CA ASP A 139 1.85 -0.72 5.92
C ASP A 139 0.57 -1.22 6.57
N PHE A 140 -0.47 -0.37 6.67
CA PHE A 140 -1.77 -0.79 7.20
C PHE A 140 -2.33 -1.99 6.43
N PHE A 141 -2.29 -1.94 5.09
CA PHE A 141 -2.83 -2.97 4.23
C PHE A 141 -2.10 -4.31 4.39
N PHE A 142 -0.77 -4.32 4.26
CA PHE A 142 0.02 -5.55 4.34
C PHE A 142 0.05 -6.12 5.76
N PHE A 143 0.06 -5.26 6.79
CA PHE A 143 -0.06 -5.69 8.18
C PHE A 143 -1.41 -6.35 8.45
N LEU A 144 -2.51 -5.74 8.03
CA LEU A 144 -3.84 -6.31 8.22
C LEU A 144 -4.01 -7.60 7.41
N GLY A 145 -3.51 -7.63 6.17
CA GLY A 145 -3.49 -8.83 5.33
C GLY A 145 -2.75 -9.98 5.99
N TYR A 146 -1.57 -9.72 6.56
CA TYR A 146 -0.82 -10.70 7.34
C TYR A 146 -1.62 -11.20 8.55
N ILE A 147 -2.21 -10.30 9.34
CA ILE A 147 -2.99 -10.69 10.53
C ILE A 147 -4.19 -11.55 10.15
N VAL A 148 -4.98 -11.13 9.16
CA VAL A 148 -6.15 -11.89 8.69
C VAL A 148 -5.71 -13.28 8.23
N GLN A 149 -4.60 -13.37 7.48
CA GLN A 149 -4.07 -14.65 7.04
C GLN A 149 -3.59 -15.51 8.22
N PHE A 150 -2.92 -14.92 9.20
CA PHE A 150 -2.43 -15.63 10.38
C PHE A 150 -3.58 -16.11 11.28
N VAL A 151 -4.51 -15.22 11.61
CA VAL A 151 -5.64 -15.47 12.51
C VAL A 151 -6.55 -16.56 11.95
N VAL A 152 -6.96 -16.46 10.69
CA VAL A 152 -7.97 -17.40 10.17
C VAL A 152 -7.38 -18.78 9.85
N ILE A 153 -6.08 -18.88 9.60
CA ILE A 153 -5.46 -20.13 9.13
C ILE A 153 -4.72 -20.88 10.23
N VAL A 154 -4.03 -20.15 11.09
CA VAL A 154 -3.02 -20.73 11.99
C VAL A 154 -3.47 -20.62 13.44
N ALA A 155 -4.15 -19.54 13.81
CA ALA A 155 -4.37 -19.26 15.21
C ALA A 155 -5.41 -20.23 15.81
N ARG A 156 -4.98 -20.95 16.85
CA ARG A 156 -5.87 -21.72 17.71
C ARG A 156 -6.46 -20.78 18.76
N GLN A 157 -7.76 -20.88 19.01
CA GLN A 157 -8.46 -19.97 19.92
C GLN A 157 -7.95 -20.06 21.37
N ASP A 158 -7.36 -21.19 21.76
CA ASP A 158 -6.88 -21.45 23.13
C ASP A 158 -5.45 -20.93 23.40
N ASP A 159 -4.74 -20.46 22.35
CA ASP A 159 -3.36 -19.97 22.52
C ASP A 159 -3.35 -18.46 22.84
N PRO A 160 -2.57 -18.00 23.84
CA PRO A 160 -2.48 -16.57 24.19
C PRO A 160 -1.99 -15.69 23.03
N GLU A 161 -1.36 -16.29 22.03
CA GLU A 161 -0.92 -15.61 20.81
C GLU A 161 -2.06 -15.16 19.91
N PHE A 162 -3.19 -15.84 19.94
CA PHE A 162 -4.37 -15.43 19.19
C PHE A 162 -4.88 -14.09 19.72
N ALA A 163 -5.04 -13.97 21.04
CA ALA A 163 -5.48 -12.73 21.68
C ALA A 163 -4.48 -11.59 21.43
N LEU A 164 -3.17 -11.87 21.54
CA LEU A 164 -2.13 -10.86 21.27
C LEU A 164 -2.14 -10.39 19.81
N THR A 165 -2.37 -11.31 18.86
CA THR A 165 -2.41 -10.97 17.43
C THR A 165 -3.69 -10.24 17.05
N CYS A 166 -4.82 -10.53 17.70
CA CYS A 166 -6.05 -9.74 17.51
C CYS A 166 -5.89 -8.33 18.11
N ALA A 167 -5.27 -8.22 19.29
CA ALA A 167 -4.99 -6.94 19.94
C ALA A 167 -4.01 -6.06 19.15
N SER A 168 -3.16 -6.63 18.30
CA SER A 168 -2.21 -5.85 17.49
C SER A 168 -2.88 -5.08 16.35
N ILE A 169 -4.09 -5.43 15.91
CA ILE A 169 -4.85 -4.67 14.90
C ILE A 169 -5.13 -3.22 15.37
N PRO A 170 -5.87 -2.99 16.48
CA PRO A 170 -6.14 -1.64 16.95
C PRO A 170 -4.87 -0.89 17.36
N VAL A 171 -3.88 -1.60 17.91
CA VAL A 171 -2.58 -1.01 18.27
C VAL A 171 -1.88 -0.47 17.03
N THR A 172 -1.80 -1.23 15.94
CA THR A 172 -1.17 -0.75 14.69
C THR A 172 -1.94 0.41 14.08
N ILE A 173 -3.28 0.38 14.08
CA ILE A 173 -4.09 1.52 13.64
C ILE A 173 -3.73 2.77 14.45
N ALA A 174 -3.65 2.66 15.78
CA ALA A 174 -3.29 3.78 16.65
C ALA A 174 -1.87 4.29 16.35
N ILE A 175 -0.89 3.39 16.13
CA ILE A 175 0.49 3.75 15.78
C ILE A 175 0.53 4.52 14.45
N LEU A 176 -0.15 4.03 13.41
CA LEU A 176 -0.15 4.65 12.09
C LEU A 176 -0.85 6.02 12.10
N LEU A 177 -1.95 6.16 12.84
CA LEU A 177 -2.64 7.45 13.03
C LEU A 177 -1.76 8.43 13.81
N ALA A 178 -1.12 7.98 14.90
CA ALA A 178 -0.19 8.79 15.68
C ALA A 178 1.01 9.23 14.82
N ALA A 179 1.54 8.35 13.98
CA ALA A 179 2.61 8.63 13.04
C ALA A 179 2.23 9.73 12.04
N ALA A 180 1.06 9.61 11.40
CA ALA A 180 0.56 10.64 10.48
C ALA A 180 0.35 11.99 11.19
N TYR A 181 -0.20 11.96 12.41
CA TYR A 181 -0.46 13.14 13.22
C TYR A 181 0.82 13.86 13.68
N PHE A 182 1.77 13.13 14.26
CA PHE A 182 3.03 13.70 14.75
C PHE A 182 3.91 14.21 13.62
N THR A 183 3.90 13.53 12.46
CA THR A 183 4.61 14.02 11.27
C THR A 183 4.01 15.33 10.78
N LYS A 184 2.66 15.45 10.74
CA LYS A 184 1.97 16.68 10.32
C LYS A 184 2.27 17.86 11.24
N ARG A 185 2.43 17.63 12.54
CA ARG A 185 2.73 18.66 13.54
C ARG A 185 4.23 18.92 13.74
N GLU A 186 5.09 18.19 13.05
CA GLU A 186 6.55 18.23 13.21
C GLU A 186 6.99 17.94 14.67
N ASN A 187 6.25 17.09 15.39
CA ASN A 187 6.57 16.74 16.78
C ASN A 187 7.70 15.70 16.83
N LYS A 188 8.93 16.15 17.10
CA LYS A 188 10.13 15.29 17.16
C LYS A 188 10.01 14.17 18.21
N ALA A 189 9.54 14.48 19.42
CA ALA A 189 9.42 13.48 20.49
C ALA A 189 8.41 12.39 20.12
N GLY A 190 7.25 12.78 19.58
CA GLY A 190 6.25 11.85 19.10
C GLY A 190 6.76 10.96 17.96
N MET A 191 7.55 11.52 17.04
CA MET A 191 8.15 10.75 15.95
C MET A 191 9.23 9.77 16.41
N ILE A 192 10.05 10.13 17.41
CA ILE A 192 11.01 9.18 18.00
C ILE A 192 10.26 8.01 18.64
N CYS A 193 9.19 8.29 19.39
CA CYS A 193 8.34 7.25 19.97
C CYS A 193 7.78 6.31 18.88
N VAL A 194 7.22 6.85 17.80
CA VAL A 194 6.71 6.07 16.66
C VAL A 194 7.80 5.22 16.00
N ILE A 195 9.02 5.75 15.83
CA ILE A 195 10.14 4.96 15.26
C ILE A 195 10.51 3.79 16.17
N VAL A 196 10.53 3.99 17.48
CA VAL A 196 10.76 2.90 18.44
C VAL A 196 9.66 1.84 18.33
N LEU A 197 8.40 2.26 18.17
CA LEU A 197 7.29 1.33 17.96
C LEU A 197 7.41 0.57 16.63
N TYR A 198 7.88 1.20 15.56
CA TYR A 198 8.17 0.49 14.29
C TYR A 198 9.32 -0.50 14.42
N LEU A 199 10.36 -0.18 15.19
CA LEU A 199 11.43 -1.15 15.50
C LEU A 199 10.88 -2.34 16.29
N GLY A 200 9.99 -2.10 17.26
CA GLY A 200 9.28 -3.18 17.97
C GLY A 200 8.41 -4.03 17.04
N GLY A 201 7.66 -3.40 16.13
CA GLY A 201 6.88 -4.09 15.10
C GLY A 201 7.76 -4.93 14.17
N LEU A 202 8.90 -4.37 13.72
CA LEU A 202 9.89 -5.08 12.92
C LEU A 202 10.42 -6.33 13.65
N SER A 203 10.80 -6.19 14.92
CA SER A 203 11.24 -7.32 15.75
C SER A 203 10.15 -8.38 15.91
N TYR A 204 8.88 -7.99 16.08
CA TYR A 204 7.75 -8.91 16.12
C TYR A 204 7.58 -9.70 14.82
N PHE A 205 7.65 -9.04 13.66
CA PHE A 205 7.58 -9.73 12.36
C PHE A 205 8.73 -10.69 12.14
N ILE A 206 9.95 -10.30 12.51
CA ILE A 206 11.13 -11.18 12.42
C ILE A 206 10.93 -12.40 13.33
N PHE A 207 10.46 -12.21 14.57
CA PHE A 207 10.16 -13.30 15.49
C PHE A 207 9.08 -14.25 14.93
N LYS A 208 8.00 -13.72 14.36
CA LYS A 208 6.96 -14.56 13.75
C LYS A 208 7.49 -15.30 12.52
N LEU A 209 8.33 -14.66 11.70
CA LEU A 209 8.96 -15.29 10.54
C LEU A 209 9.87 -16.45 10.97
N THR A 210 10.71 -16.28 11.99
CA THR A 210 11.57 -17.37 12.48
C THR A 210 10.76 -18.50 13.11
N ARG A 211 9.70 -18.18 13.84
CA ARG A 211 8.81 -19.17 14.45
C ARG A 211 8.12 -20.08 13.43
N MET A 212 7.75 -19.55 12.26
CA MET A 212 7.18 -20.35 11.17
C MET A 212 8.14 -21.45 10.65
N TYR A 213 9.45 -21.31 10.90
CA TYR A 213 10.48 -22.25 10.45
C TYR A 213 10.93 -23.21 11.56
N GLN A 214 10.47 -23.01 12.81
CA GLN A 214 10.88 -23.82 13.95
C GLN A 214 10.22 -25.22 13.94
N SER A 215 10.99 -26.24 14.34
CA SER A 215 10.61 -27.66 14.25
C SER A 215 9.30 -28.01 14.98
N GLY A 216 9.03 -27.41 16.15
CA GLY A 216 7.83 -27.69 16.94
C GLY A 216 6.51 -27.20 16.32
N TYR A 217 6.55 -26.27 15.37
CA TYR A 217 5.36 -25.65 14.77
C TYR A 217 5.15 -26.03 13.31
N ARG A 218 6.16 -26.62 12.65
CA ARG A 218 6.23 -26.85 11.20
C ARG A 218 4.94 -27.44 10.60
N ASN A 219 4.37 -28.47 11.22
CA ASN A 219 3.19 -29.17 10.72
C ASN A 219 1.92 -28.29 10.67
N SER A 220 1.81 -27.28 11.54
CA SER A 220 0.63 -26.38 11.56
C SER A 220 0.70 -25.30 10.49
N TYR A 221 1.89 -25.05 9.91
CA TYR A 221 2.10 -24.00 8.92
C TYR A 221 2.35 -24.54 7.51
N GLU A 222 2.64 -25.83 7.32
CA GLU A 222 3.15 -26.39 6.05
C GLU A 222 2.41 -25.91 4.81
N ALA A 223 1.08 -26.08 4.75
CA ALA A 223 0.29 -25.75 3.56
C ALA A 223 0.18 -24.24 3.24
N VAL A 224 0.51 -23.35 4.19
CA VAL A 224 0.32 -21.89 4.02
C VAL A 224 1.61 -21.11 4.30
N ARG A 225 2.68 -21.80 4.67
CA ARG A 225 3.97 -21.20 5.01
C ARG A 225 4.47 -20.30 3.89
N ARG A 226 4.45 -20.76 2.64
CA ARG A 226 4.95 -19.97 1.49
C ARG A 226 4.25 -18.61 1.39
N SER A 227 2.92 -18.60 1.45
CA SER A 227 2.13 -17.37 1.31
C SER A 227 2.25 -16.45 2.54
N LEU A 228 2.25 -17.01 3.76
CA LEU A 228 2.51 -16.24 4.99
C LEU A 228 3.92 -15.63 5.02
N THR A 229 4.91 -16.35 4.52
CA THR A 229 6.30 -15.85 4.46
C THR A 229 6.46 -14.73 3.45
N ALA A 230 5.78 -14.81 2.30
CA ALA A 230 5.78 -13.73 1.32
C ALA A 230 5.21 -12.44 1.92
N PHE A 231 4.06 -12.53 2.61
CA PHE A 231 3.46 -11.39 3.30
C PHE A 231 4.37 -10.82 4.40
N ALA A 232 4.98 -11.68 5.21
CA ALA A 232 5.90 -11.25 6.27
C ALA A 232 7.14 -10.54 5.69
N VAL A 233 7.74 -11.07 4.61
CA VAL A 233 8.90 -10.45 3.96
C VAL A 233 8.55 -9.10 3.36
N ILE A 234 7.42 -8.98 2.65
CA ILE A 234 6.95 -7.70 2.10
C ILE A 234 6.70 -6.69 3.21
N THR A 235 6.04 -7.10 4.30
CA THR A 235 5.77 -6.23 5.45
C THR A 235 7.06 -5.76 6.13
N ILE A 236 8.06 -6.63 6.28
CA ILE A 236 9.39 -6.26 6.81
C ILE A 236 10.06 -5.22 5.91
N LEU A 237 10.04 -5.41 4.59
CA LEU A 237 10.61 -4.46 3.64
C LEU A 237 9.90 -3.10 3.71
N LEU A 238 8.58 -3.09 3.80
CA LEU A 238 7.81 -1.85 3.91
C LEU A 238 8.09 -1.12 5.23
N ILE A 239 8.13 -1.81 6.38
CA ILE A 239 8.47 -1.21 7.67
C ILE A 239 9.87 -0.60 7.64
N LEU A 240 10.85 -1.26 7.01
CA LEU A 240 12.21 -0.70 6.86
C LEU A 240 12.20 0.59 6.03
N LEU A 241 11.47 0.62 4.91
CA LEU A 241 11.30 1.82 4.09
C LEU A 241 10.55 2.93 4.87
N THR A 242 9.57 2.58 5.70
CA THR A 242 8.82 3.50 6.55
C THR A 242 9.72 4.12 7.61
N ILE A 243 10.57 3.33 8.28
CA ILE A 243 11.55 3.82 9.27
C ILE A 243 12.54 4.79 8.60
N ALA A 244 13.09 4.42 7.44
CA ALA A 244 14.00 5.29 6.70
C ALA A 244 13.36 6.63 6.32
N ASN A 245 12.13 6.62 5.80
CA ASN A 245 11.39 7.82 5.46
C ASN A 245 10.97 8.64 6.70
N ALA A 246 10.66 8.00 7.83
CA ALA A 246 10.38 8.67 9.10
C ALA A 246 11.60 9.49 9.57
N ILE A 247 12.81 8.91 9.49
CA ILE A 247 14.06 9.60 9.84
C ILE A 247 14.31 10.78 8.91
N ILE A 248 14.11 10.60 7.59
CA ILE A 248 14.25 11.68 6.60
C ILE A 248 13.27 12.82 6.88
N CYS A 249 12.00 12.50 7.17
CA CYS A 249 11.00 13.50 7.54
C CYS A 249 11.42 14.25 8.80
N MET A 250 11.85 13.54 9.85
CA MET A 250 12.26 14.13 11.12
C MET A 250 13.46 15.08 10.98
N ARG A 251 14.46 14.73 10.16
CA ARG A 251 15.61 15.61 9.87
C ARG A 251 15.21 16.91 9.17
N ASN A 252 14.07 16.93 8.49
CA ASN A 252 13.54 18.09 7.78
C ASN A 252 12.53 18.92 8.60
N PHE A 253 12.26 18.56 9.87
CA PHE A 253 11.34 19.33 10.73
C PHE A 253 11.89 20.71 11.10
N GLY A 254 11.00 21.68 11.27
CA GLY A 254 11.32 23.08 11.57
C GLY A 254 11.68 23.91 10.34
N ALA A 255 11.56 23.34 9.13
CA ALA A 255 11.98 24.00 7.90
C ALA A 255 10.81 24.59 7.08
N GLY A 256 9.67 24.89 7.73
CA GLY A 256 8.52 25.58 7.13
C GLY A 256 7.44 24.70 6.49
N LEU A 257 7.55 23.37 6.60
CA LEU A 257 6.59 22.42 6.00
C LEU A 257 5.23 22.44 6.74
N LYS A 258 5.25 22.64 8.06
CA LYS A 258 4.05 22.76 8.92
C LYS A 258 3.00 23.76 8.41
N ALA A 259 3.41 24.93 7.90
CA ALA A 259 2.47 25.97 7.43
C ALA A 259 1.63 25.49 6.23
N HIS A 260 2.22 24.69 5.35
CA HIS A 260 1.55 24.13 4.16
C HIS A 260 0.73 22.88 4.48
N LEU A 261 1.01 22.21 5.60
CA LEU A 261 0.29 21.01 6.03
C LEU A 261 -0.90 21.32 6.97
N VAL A 262 -0.78 22.33 7.82
CA VAL A 262 -1.74 22.66 8.89
C VAL A 262 -2.67 23.83 8.51
N GLY A 263 -2.36 24.59 7.47
CA GLY A 263 -3.20 25.70 7.00
C GLY A 263 -4.65 25.25 6.67
N PRO A 264 -5.66 26.06 7.00
CA PRO A 264 -7.05 25.80 6.60
C PRO A 264 -7.10 25.75 5.06
N GLY A 265 -7.92 24.85 4.52
CA GLY A 265 -7.90 24.45 3.11
C GLY A 265 -7.65 25.59 2.12
N LEU A 266 -6.48 25.55 1.48
CA LEU A 266 -6.21 26.26 0.22
C LEU A 266 -5.94 25.20 -0.85
N SER A 267 -6.95 24.36 -1.02
CA SER A 267 -7.40 23.95 -2.34
C SER A 267 -8.72 24.66 -2.63
N GLU A 268 -8.83 25.95 -2.27
CA GLU A 268 -9.53 26.86 -3.15
C GLU A 268 -8.53 27.16 -4.26
N GLU A 269 -8.77 26.49 -5.38
CA GLU A 269 -8.44 26.95 -6.71
C GLU A 269 -8.52 28.49 -6.71
N LYS A 270 -7.37 29.18 -6.65
CA LYS A 270 -7.37 30.56 -7.13
C LYS A 270 -7.63 30.40 -8.63
N PRO A 271 -8.77 30.84 -9.16
CA PRO A 271 -8.92 30.88 -10.60
C PRO A 271 -7.78 31.78 -11.10
N ASP A 272 -7.02 31.28 -12.06
CA ASP A 272 -5.93 32.00 -12.70
C ASP A 272 -6.47 33.33 -13.26
N MET A 273 -6.39 34.40 -12.47
CA MET A 273 -6.75 35.76 -12.86
C MET A 273 -5.76 36.34 -13.90
N ASN A 274 -4.80 35.53 -14.36
CA ASN A 274 -3.90 35.80 -15.47
C ASN A 274 -4.17 34.91 -16.71
N SER A 275 -5.25 34.14 -16.73
CA SER A 275 -5.69 33.41 -17.94
C SER A 275 -6.70 34.19 -18.80
N LEU A 276 -6.98 35.45 -18.46
CA LEU A 276 -7.77 36.36 -19.29
C LEU A 276 -6.97 36.76 -20.55
N SER A 277 -7.33 36.08 -21.65
CA SER A 277 -7.28 36.53 -23.04
C SER A 277 -5.89 36.76 -23.66
N LEU A 278 -5.34 35.69 -24.25
CA LEU A 278 -4.34 35.78 -25.34
C LEU A 278 -5.00 35.87 -26.73
N GLN A 279 -6.30 36.19 -26.81
CA GLN A 279 -7.01 36.38 -28.08
C GLN A 279 -7.51 37.82 -28.33
N ASP A 280 -7.26 38.77 -27.43
CA ASP A 280 -7.60 40.18 -27.64
C ASP A 280 -6.36 41.09 -27.53
N VAL A 281 -5.30 40.77 -28.28
CA VAL A 281 -4.36 41.80 -28.71
C VAL A 281 -5.07 42.59 -29.82
N LYS A 282 -5.98 43.48 -29.41
CA LYS A 282 -6.53 44.49 -30.30
C LYS A 282 -5.36 45.35 -30.75
N GLN A 283 -4.95 45.21 -32.01
CA GLN A 283 -3.98 46.08 -32.66
C GLN A 283 -4.38 47.53 -32.39
N GLN A 284 -3.48 48.26 -31.73
CA GLN A 284 -3.61 49.69 -31.49
C GLN A 284 -3.46 50.39 -32.84
N VAL A 285 -4.59 50.69 -33.50
CA VAL A 285 -4.61 51.44 -34.76
C VAL A 285 -4.13 52.86 -34.46
N PRO A 286 -3.14 53.40 -35.18
CA PRO A 286 -2.63 54.75 -34.92
C PRO A 286 -3.72 55.78 -35.24
N SER A 287 -4.00 56.65 -34.28
CA SER A 287 -4.89 57.80 -34.45
C SER A 287 -4.31 58.73 -35.50
N ARG A 288 -4.95 58.78 -36.67
CA ARG A 288 -4.62 59.71 -37.74
C ARG A 288 -5.02 61.13 -37.30
N MET A 289 -4.04 61.95 -36.93
CA MET A 289 -4.24 63.40 -36.78
C MET A 289 -4.79 63.94 -38.10
N THR A 290 -5.93 64.62 -38.02
CA THR A 290 -6.35 65.58 -39.04
C THR A 290 -6.28 66.95 -38.40
N ILE A 291 -5.49 67.81 -39.03
CA ILE A 291 -5.47 69.25 -38.81
C ILE A 291 -6.52 69.79 -39.76
N ASP A 292 -7.54 70.44 -39.22
CA ASP A 292 -8.18 71.65 -39.74
C ASP A 292 -9.02 72.29 -38.62
#